data_AF-A0A834GPU2-F1
#
_entry.id   AF-A0A834GPU2-F1
#
_cell.length_a   1.000
_cell.length_b   1.000
_cell.length_c   1.000
_cell.angle_alpha   90.00
_cell.angle_beta   90.00
_cell.angle_gamma   90.00
#
_symmetry.space_group_name_H-M   'P 1'
#
loop_
_entity.id
_entity.type
_entity.pdbx_description
1 polymer ?
#
loop_
_entity_poly.entity_id
_entity_poly.type
_entity_poly.pdbx_seq_one_letter_code
_entity_poly.pdbx_strand_id
1 'polypeptide(L)'
;MGKGGGCVPSKKKPPSIAADDSTTNAPLLPIDNNAAENAAAQTTSPPSISKLKILIVFYSMYGHVEGLARRMKKGVDGVEGVEAALLRVPETLPPDALEQMRAPPKDDGIPEISSAAELTAADGVLFGFPTRYGCMAAQMKAFFDSTGQLWKEQKLAGKPAGFFVSTGTQGGGQETTA
;
A
#
# COMPACT_ATOMS: atom_id res chain seq x y z
N MET A 1 5.49 36.63 -4.56
CA MET A 1 5.29 36.56 -3.09
C MET A 1 3.81 36.71 -2.77
N GLY A 2 3.17 35.68 -2.22
CA GLY A 2 1.82 35.76 -1.65
C GLY A 2 1.75 34.83 -0.44
N LYS A 3 1.61 35.37 0.76
CA LYS A 3 1.55 34.60 2.01
C LYS A 3 0.12 34.09 2.20
N GLY A 4 -0.12 32.81 1.90
CA GLY A 4 -1.38 32.14 2.23
C GLY A 4 -1.50 31.94 3.74
N GLY A 5 -2.51 32.57 4.35
CA GLY A 5 -2.82 32.45 5.78
C GLY A 5 -3.31 31.05 6.11
N GLY A 6 -2.63 30.39 7.05
CA GLY A 6 -2.96 29.06 7.53
C GLY A 6 -4.26 29.02 8.34
N CYS A 7 -5.02 27.95 8.18
CA CYS A 7 -6.13 27.59 9.04
C CYS A 7 -5.61 27.16 10.43
N VAL A 8 -6.10 27.80 11.48
CA VAL A 8 -5.80 27.47 12.89
C VAL A 8 -6.98 26.65 13.47
N PRO A 9 -6.76 25.42 13.98
CA PRO A 9 -7.81 24.67 14.68
C PRO A 9 -8.02 25.21 16.11
N SER A 10 -9.27 25.56 16.45
CA SER A 10 -9.64 26.02 17.79
C SER A 10 -9.71 24.85 18.78
N LYS A 11 -8.74 24.79 19.71
CA LYS A 11 -8.80 23.99 20.93
C LYS A 11 -9.48 24.82 22.03
N LYS A 12 -10.68 24.43 22.48
CA LYS A 12 -11.19 24.59 23.87
C LYS A 12 -12.67 24.20 23.97
N LYS A 13 -12.95 22.98 24.46
CA LYS A 13 -14.13 22.69 25.28
C LYS A 13 -13.88 21.43 26.13
N PRO A 14 -13.70 21.54 27.46
CA PRO A 14 -13.66 20.37 28.34
C PRO A 14 -15.08 19.86 28.67
N PRO A 15 -15.22 18.58 29.07
CA PRO A 15 -16.51 17.95 29.34
C PRO A 15 -17.07 18.35 30.72
N SER A 16 -18.39 18.45 30.82
CA SER A 16 -19.10 18.66 32.08
C SER A 16 -19.23 17.34 32.84
N ILE A 17 -18.59 17.25 34.01
CA ILE A 17 -18.89 16.24 35.04
C ILE A 17 -19.84 16.91 36.02
N ALA A 18 -21.05 16.35 36.17
CA ALA A 18 -21.91 16.61 37.31
C ALA A 18 -21.94 15.32 38.14
N ALA A 19 -21.39 15.41 39.35
CA ALA A 19 -21.67 14.47 40.42
C ALA A 19 -22.96 14.92 41.11
N ASP A 20 -23.85 13.99 41.43
CA ASP A 20 -24.80 14.18 42.52
C ASP A 20 -24.94 12.89 43.31
N ASP A 21 -24.91 13.07 44.62
CA ASP A 21 -24.75 12.08 45.67
C ASP A 21 -26.14 11.82 46.26
N SER A 22 -26.61 10.57 46.28
CA SER A 22 -27.63 10.17 47.25
C SER A 22 -27.65 8.66 47.47
N THR A 23 -27.17 8.32 48.65
CA THR A 23 -27.34 7.07 49.38
C THR A 23 -28.78 6.55 49.37
N THR A 24 -28.97 5.29 48.99
CA THR A 24 -30.05 4.45 49.54
C THR A 24 -29.60 2.99 49.58
N ASN A 25 -29.35 2.51 50.81
CA ASN A 25 -29.12 1.11 51.12
C ASN A 25 -30.42 0.32 50.92
N ALA A 26 -30.34 -0.78 50.16
CA ALA A 26 -31.35 -1.84 50.16
C ALA A 26 -30.64 -3.22 50.10
N PRO A 27 -31.23 -4.27 50.71
CA PRO A 27 -30.47 -5.35 51.33
C PRO A 27 -29.94 -6.40 50.36
N LEU A 28 -28.76 -6.94 50.69
CA LEU A 28 -28.17 -8.13 50.08
C LEU A 28 -29.10 -9.34 50.27
N LEU A 29 -29.51 -9.96 49.16
CA LEU A 29 -30.12 -11.30 49.16
C LEU A 29 -29.04 -12.38 48.94
N PRO A 30 -29.21 -13.59 49.50
CA PRO A 30 -28.15 -14.59 49.56
C PRO A 30 -27.77 -15.16 48.19
N ILE A 31 -26.47 -15.42 48.06
CA ILE A 31 -25.80 -16.22 47.03
C ILE A 31 -26.27 -17.67 47.09
N ASP A 32 -27.09 -18.09 46.14
CA ASP A 32 -27.36 -19.51 45.87
C ASP A 32 -26.31 -20.07 44.91
N ASN A 33 -25.27 -20.67 45.49
CA ASN A 33 -24.37 -21.58 44.80
C ASN A 33 -25.09 -22.91 44.56
N ASN A 34 -25.43 -23.22 43.30
CA ASN A 34 -25.29 -24.56 42.68
C ASN A 34 -26.17 -24.67 41.42
N ALA A 35 -25.54 -24.52 40.26
CA ALA A 35 -25.93 -25.23 39.05
C ALA A 35 -24.67 -25.41 38.20
N ALA A 36 -23.95 -26.50 38.49
CA ALA A 36 -22.96 -27.03 37.57
C ALA A 36 -23.71 -27.62 36.38
N GLU A 37 -23.75 -26.88 35.27
CA GLU A 37 -24.08 -27.44 33.96
C GLU A 37 -22.91 -27.19 33.01
N ASN A 38 -22.40 -28.30 32.49
CA ASN A 38 -21.28 -28.39 31.58
C ASN A 38 -21.52 -27.60 30.29
N ALA A 39 -21.05 -26.36 30.25
CA ALA A 39 -20.76 -25.69 28.98
C ALA A 39 -19.35 -26.10 28.55
N ALA A 40 -19.28 -27.14 27.72
CA ALA A 40 -18.07 -27.46 26.96
C ALA A 40 -17.65 -26.21 26.18
N ALA A 41 -16.58 -25.56 26.63
CA ALA A 41 -15.97 -24.43 25.98
C ALA A 41 -15.46 -24.87 24.60
N GLN A 42 -16.24 -24.59 23.57
CA GLN A 42 -15.75 -24.57 22.20
C GLN A 42 -14.77 -23.40 22.12
N THR A 43 -13.48 -23.71 22.25
CA THR A 43 -12.39 -22.83 21.81
C THR A 43 -12.56 -22.60 20.32
N THR A 44 -13.31 -21.56 19.95
CA THR A 44 -13.28 -20.99 18.62
C THR A 44 -11.90 -20.37 18.46
N SER A 45 -11.02 -21.05 17.73
CA SER A 45 -9.79 -20.44 17.24
C SER A 45 -10.16 -19.13 16.54
N PRO A 46 -9.50 -18.00 16.83
CA PRO A 46 -9.79 -16.75 16.13
C PRO A 46 -9.64 -16.95 14.61
N PRO A 47 -10.51 -16.33 13.78
CA PRO A 47 -10.39 -16.43 12.34
C PRO A 47 -8.99 -15.99 11.92
N SER A 48 -8.28 -16.83 11.18
CA SER A 48 -7.00 -16.47 10.58
C SER A 48 -7.25 -15.37 9.54
N ILE A 49 -7.00 -14.11 9.91
CA ILE A 49 -7.06 -13.00 8.96
C ILE A 49 -5.88 -13.19 8.00
N SER A 50 -6.17 -13.58 6.75
CA SER A 50 -5.17 -13.55 5.69
C SER A 50 -4.80 -12.09 5.43
N LYS A 51 -3.51 -11.78 5.43
CA LYS A 51 -3.05 -10.42 5.15
C LYS A 51 -3.42 -10.01 3.73
N LEU A 52 -3.88 -8.77 3.56
CA LEU A 52 -4.08 -8.15 2.25
C LEU A 52 -2.73 -7.93 1.58
N LYS A 53 -2.64 -8.28 0.30
CA LYS A 53 -1.38 -8.23 -0.45
C LYS A 53 -1.37 -7.06 -1.41
N ILE A 54 -0.41 -6.15 -1.24
CA ILE A 54 -0.15 -5.05 -2.16
C ILE A 54 1.09 -5.35 -2.99
N LEU A 55 0.96 -5.38 -4.31
CA LEU A 55 2.13 -5.46 -5.19
C LEU A 55 2.61 -4.05 -5.54
N ILE A 56 3.90 -3.80 -5.34
CA ILE A 56 4.56 -2.56 -5.75
C ILE A 56 5.41 -2.91 -6.97
N VAL A 57 4.86 -2.67 -8.15
CA VAL A 57 5.48 -2.99 -9.43
C VAL A 57 6.12 -1.73 -9.99
N PHE A 58 7.42 -1.72 -10.19
CA PHE A 58 8.10 -0.49 -10.59
C PHE A 58 9.21 -0.70 -11.61
N TYR A 59 9.46 0.34 -12.41
CA TYR A 59 10.64 0.47 -13.25
C TYR A 59 11.54 1.58 -12.69
N SER A 60 12.85 1.31 -12.56
CA SER A 60 13.82 2.32 -12.14
C SER A 60 15.15 2.20 -12.88
N MET A 61 15.46 3.17 -13.72
CA MET A 61 16.76 3.23 -14.40
C MET A 61 17.89 3.63 -13.45
N TYR A 62 17.71 4.72 -12.69
CA TYR A 62 18.75 5.31 -11.83
C TYR A 62 18.49 5.15 -10.32
N GLY A 63 17.56 4.28 -9.92
CA GLY A 63 17.29 3.97 -8.50
C GLY A 63 16.36 4.94 -7.76
N HIS A 64 16.02 6.11 -8.31
CA HIS A 64 15.13 7.07 -7.64
C HIS A 64 13.73 6.49 -7.35
N VAL A 65 13.15 5.82 -8.35
CA VAL A 65 11.84 5.16 -8.22
C VAL A 65 11.94 3.96 -7.27
N GLU A 66 13.04 3.20 -7.32
CA GLU A 66 13.28 2.10 -6.38
C GLU A 66 13.32 2.59 -4.93
N GLY A 67 14.03 3.69 -4.67
CA GLY A 67 14.07 4.31 -3.35
C GLY A 67 12.69 4.78 -2.87
N LEU A 68 11.80 5.19 -3.77
CA LEU A 68 10.41 5.52 -3.45
C LEU A 68 9.59 4.25 -3.19
N ALA A 69 9.74 3.21 -4.03
CA ALA A 69 9.09 1.91 -3.86
C ALA A 69 9.42 1.26 -2.50
N ARG A 70 10.69 1.31 -2.06
CA ARG A 70 11.10 0.81 -0.73
C ARG A 70 10.44 1.58 0.41
N ARG A 71 10.28 2.90 0.28
CA ARG A 71 9.56 3.72 1.26
C ARG A 71 8.07 3.40 1.28
N MET A 72 7.47 3.18 0.11
CA MET A 72 6.07 2.72 0.02
C MET A 72 5.90 1.35 0.65
N LYS A 73 6.79 0.38 0.39
CA LYS A 73 6.78 -0.93 1.07
C LYS A 73 6.80 -0.77 2.58
N LYS A 74 7.72 0.03 3.12
CA LYS A 74 7.77 0.31 4.56
C LYS A 74 6.47 0.92 5.09
N GLY A 75 5.83 1.80 4.33
CA GLY A 75 4.54 2.39 4.69
C GLY A 75 3.40 1.37 4.72
N VAL A 76 3.31 0.53 3.68
CA VAL A 76 2.30 -0.53 3.57
C VAL A 76 2.48 -1.60 4.65
N ASP A 77 3.71 -2.09 4.85
CA ASP A 77 4.03 -3.09 5.87
C ASP A 77 3.79 -2.57 7.31
N GLY A 78 3.66 -1.25 7.49
CA GLY A 78 3.32 -0.63 8.77
C GLY A 78 1.83 -0.66 9.09
N VAL A 79 0.97 -1.08 8.17
CA VAL A 79 -0.48 -1.20 8.36
C VAL A 79 -0.82 -2.62 8.81
N GLU A 80 -1.56 -2.76 9.90
CA GLU A 80 -1.99 -4.06 10.40
C GLU A 80 -2.84 -4.79 9.36
N GLY A 81 -2.54 -6.08 9.15
CA GLY A 81 -3.27 -6.92 8.20
C GLY A 81 -2.92 -6.67 6.73
N VAL A 82 -1.88 -5.89 6.41
CA VAL A 82 -1.44 -5.64 5.02
C VAL A 82 0.05 -5.99 4.87
N GLU A 83 0.43 -6.49 3.71
CA GLU A 83 1.83 -6.73 3.34
C GLU A 83 2.12 -6.26 1.91
N ALA A 84 3.33 -5.75 1.69
CA ALA A 84 3.80 -5.35 0.37
C ALA A 84 4.87 -6.28 -0.19
N ALA A 85 4.83 -6.54 -1.51
CA ALA A 85 5.93 -7.15 -2.24
C ALA A 85 6.46 -6.20 -3.32
N LEU A 86 7.79 -6.10 -3.44
CA LEU A 86 8.46 -5.32 -4.48
C LEU A 86 8.70 -6.19 -5.69
N LEU A 87 8.34 -5.72 -6.88
CA LEU A 87 8.59 -6.38 -8.15
C LEU A 87 9.16 -5.36 -9.15
N ARG A 88 10.30 -5.69 -9.76
CA ARG A 88 10.89 -4.88 -10.83
C ARG A 88 10.28 -5.24 -12.18
N VAL A 89 9.97 -4.24 -13.00
CA VAL A 89 9.66 -4.45 -14.40
C VAL A 89 10.97 -4.75 -15.16
N PRO A 90 11.00 -5.76 -16.05
CA PRO A 90 12.18 -6.11 -16.83
C PRO A 90 12.72 -4.92 -17.66
N GLU A 91 14.04 -4.86 -17.79
CA GLU A 91 14.71 -3.90 -18.66
C GLU A 91 14.58 -4.33 -20.13
N THR A 92 14.33 -3.36 -21.02
CA THR A 92 14.14 -3.62 -22.46
C THR A 92 15.24 -3.02 -23.32
N LEU A 93 16.11 -2.19 -22.74
CA LEU A 93 17.28 -1.65 -23.43
C LEU A 93 18.42 -2.65 -23.45
N PRO A 94 19.21 -2.68 -24.54
CA PRO A 94 20.36 -3.58 -24.63
C PRO A 94 21.48 -3.16 -23.64
N PRO A 95 22.33 -4.10 -23.19
CA PRO A 95 23.34 -3.83 -22.17
C PRO A 95 24.33 -2.71 -22.53
N ASP A 96 24.72 -2.61 -23.80
CA ASP A 96 25.62 -1.56 -24.31
C ASP A 96 25.01 -0.15 -24.16
N ALA A 97 23.71 0.00 -24.40
CA ALA A 97 23.00 1.26 -24.16
C ALA A 97 22.97 1.61 -22.67
N LEU A 98 22.77 0.62 -21.78
CA LEU A 98 22.79 0.82 -20.33
C LEU A 98 24.16 1.28 -19.83
N GLU A 99 25.24 0.68 -20.36
CA GLU A 99 26.61 1.07 -20.07
C GLU A 99 26.90 2.51 -20.52
N GLN A 100 26.51 2.87 -21.74
CA GLN A 100 26.66 4.24 -22.26
C GLN A 100 25.92 5.28 -21.42
N MET A 101 24.72 4.94 -20.95
CA MET A 101 23.93 5.79 -20.05
C MET A 101 24.45 5.79 -18.60
N ARG A 102 25.45 4.96 -18.27
CA ARG A 102 25.98 4.79 -16.92
C ARG A 102 24.89 4.42 -15.92
N ALA A 103 23.96 3.55 -16.34
CA ALA A 103 22.93 3.04 -15.46
C ALA A 103 23.58 2.22 -14.33
N PRO A 104 23.24 2.48 -13.06
CA PRO A 104 23.77 1.70 -11.95
C PRO A 104 23.28 0.24 -12.02
N PRO A 105 24.08 -0.71 -11.49
CA PRO A 105 23.63 -2.10 -11.34
C PRO A 105 22.37 -2.15 -10.48
N LYS A 106 21.53 -3.16 -10.73
CA LYS A 106 20.28 -3.37 -9.97
C LYS A 106 20.55 -4.21 -8.73
N ASP A 107 19.69 -4.06 -7.72
CA ASP A 107 19.72 -4.92 -6.53
C ASP A 107 19.08 -6.29 -6.83
N ASP A 108 19.90 -7.33 -6.84
CA ASP A 108 19.47 -8.72 -7.02
C ASP A 108 18.48 -9.20 -5.94
N GLY A 109 18.38 -8.50 -4.81
CA GLY A 109 17.41 -8.79 -3.75
C GLY A 109 15.95 -8.47 -4.10
N ILE A 110 15.68 -7.65 -5.12
CA ILE A 110 14.32 -7.41 -5.61
C ILE A 110 14.10 -8.21 -6.90
N PRO A 111 13.16 -9.18 -6.93
CA PRO A 111 12.91 -9.96 -8.13
C PRO A 111 12.24 -9.13 -9.23
N GLU A 112 12.41 -9.58 -10.47
CA GLU A 112 11.64 -9.07 -11.61
C GLU A 112 10.30 -9.79 -11.71
N ILE A 113 9.26 -9.07 -12.16
CA ILE A 113 7.97 -9.69 -12.48
C ILE A 113 8.14 -10.57 -13.71
N SER A 114 7.97 -11.87 -13.53
CA SER A 114 8.20 -12.87 -14.57
C SER A 114 6.98 -13.02 -15.48
N SER A 115 5.78 -12.80 -14.93
CA SER A 115 4.53 -12.85 -15.68
C SER A 115 3.55 -11.78 -15.22
N ALA A 116 2.85 -11.16 -16.16
CA ALA A 116 1.73 -10.28 -15.87
C ALA A 116 0.67 -10.95 -14.97
N ALA A 117 0.51 -12.29 -15.07
CA ALA A 117 -0.44 -13.04 -14.27
C ALA A 117 -0.20 -12.92 -12.75
N GLU A 118 1.02 -12.59 -12.31
CA GLU A 118 1.31 -12.36 -10.90
C GLU A 118 0.48 -11.21 -10.29
N LEU A 119 0.04 -10.25 -11.13
CA LEU A 119 -0.84 -9.16 -10.71
C LEU A 119 -2.16 -9.65 -10.10
N THR A 120 -2.64 -10.84 -10.49
CA THR A 120 -3.94 -11.34 -10.01
C THR A 120 -3.91 -11.76 -8.54
N ALA A 121 -2.72 -12.07 -8.02
CA ALA A 121 -2.51 -12.45 -6.63
C ALA A 121 -2.53 -11.25 -5.66
N ALA A 122 -2.54 -10.01 -6.18
CA ALA A 122 -2.60 -8.79 -5.37
C ALA A 122 -4.04 -8.40 -5.05
N ASP A 123 -4.30 -7.89 -3.86
CA ASP A 123 -5.55 -7.20 -3.53
C ASP A 123 -5.52 -5.74 -4.00
N GLY A 124 -4.33 -5.16 -4.14
CA GLY A 124 -4.12 -3.83 -4.73
C GLY A 124 -2.73 -3.70 -5.34
N VAL A 125 -2.57 -2.74 -6.25
CA VAL A 125 -1.30 -2.56 -6.98
C VAL A 125 -0.83 -1.11 -6.96
N LEU A 126 0.45 -0.89 -6.70
CA LEU A 126 1.11 0.40 -6.86
C LEU A 126 2.10 0.31 -8.02
N PHE A 127 1.95 1.18 -9.00
CA PHE A 127 2.83 1.25 -10.17
C PHE A 127 3.79 2.44 -10.06
N GLY A 128 5.09 2.15 -10.17
CA GLY A 128 6.15 3.15 -10.07
C GLY A 128 6.96 3.29 -11.34
N PHE A 129 7.13 4.51 -11.87
CA PHE A 129 7.98 4.71 -13.04
C PHE A 129 8.51 6.14 -13.16
N PRO A 130 9.68 6.36 -13.80
CA PRO A 130 10.14 7.70 -14.09
C PRO A 130 9.34 8.30 -15.25
N THR A 131 9.26 9.63 -15.30
CA THR A 131 8.73 10.31 -16.47
C THR A 131 9.66 10.17 -17.68
N ARG A 132 9.04 10.02 -18.86
CA ARG A 132 9.64 10.16 -20.18
C ARG A 132 8.70 11.00 -21.03
N TYR A 133 9.03 12.29 -21.17
CA TYR A 133 8.25 13.27 -21.93
C TYR A 133 6.78 13.39 -21.50
N GLY A 134 6.50 13.33 -20.19
CA GLY A 134 5.13 13.37 -19.69
C GLY A 134 4.36 12.06 -19.85
N CYS A 135 5.05 10.96 -20.16
CA CYS A 135 4.51 9.61 -20.22
C CYS A 135 5.35 8.66 -19.36
N MET A 136 4.84 7.44 -19.16
CA MET A 136 5.60 6.36 -18.53
C MET A 136 6.81 5.93 -19.37
N ALA A 137 7.80 5.32 -18.74
CA ALA A 137 8.92 4.70 -19.46
C ALA A 137 8.43 3.55 -20.36
N ALA A 138 9.10 3.34 -21.50
CA ALA A 138 8.75 2.31 -22.47
C ALA A 138 8.71 0.90 -21.86
N GLN A 139 9.57 0.62 -20.88
CA GLN A 139 9.62 -0.62 -20.12
C GLN A 139 8.31 -0.88 -19.38
N MET A 140 7.77 0.13 -18.67
CA MET A 140 6.47 0.01 -18.00
C MET A 140 5.34 -0.14 -19.02
N LYS A 141 5.42 0.58 -20.14
CA LYS A 141 4.42 0.45 -21.21
C LYS A 141 4.40 -0.96 -21.81
N ALA A 142 5.57 -1.54 -22.08
CA ALA A 142 5.72 -2.90 -22.57
C ALA A 142 5.16 -3.93 -21.58
N PHE A 143 5.39 -3.72 -20.28
CA PHE A 143 4.76 -4.53 -19.24
C PHE A 143 3.24 -4.44 -19.28
N PHE A 144 2.64 -3.26 -19.37
CA PHE A 144 1.19 -3.13 -19.52
C PHE A 144 0.67 -3.78 -20.80
N ASP A 145 1.41 -3.70 -21.91
CA ASP A 145 1.02 -4.36 -23.17
C ASP A 145 1.01 -5.89 -23.04
N SER A 146 1.81 -6.46 -22.14
CA SER A 146 1.78 -7.90 -21.82
C SER A 146 0.53 -8.35 -21.05
N THR A 147 -0.28 -7.42 -20.52
CA THR A 147 -1.46 -7.73 -19.70
C THR A 147 -2.72 -8.05 -20.51
N GLY A 148 -2.63 -8.16 -21.85
CA GLY A 148 -3.80 -8.33 -22.73
C GLY A 148 -4.72 -9.50 -22.37
N GLN A 149 -4.17 -10.64 -21.94
CA GLN A 149 -4.98 -11.78 -21.51
C GLN A 149 -5.78 -11.48 -20.23
N LEU A 150 -5.17 -10.76 -19.28
CA LEU A 150 -5.84 -10.37 -18.04
C LEU A 150 -6.97 -9.37 -18.29
N TRP A 151 -6.75 -8.45 -19.24
CA TRP A 151 -7.78 -7.51 -19.68
C TRP A 151 -8.96 -8.24 -20.33
N LYS A 152 -8.68 -9.17 -21.25
CA LYS A 152 -9.72 -9.98 -21.91
C LYS A 152 -10.59 -10.74 -20.91
N GLU A 153 -9.98 -11.25 -19.83
CA GLU A 153 -10.65 -12.03 -18.79
C GLU A 153 -11.15 -11.17 -17.61
N GLN A 154 -10.96 -9.85 -17.65
CA GLN A 154 -11.32 -8.91 -16.57
C GLN A 154 -10.71 -9.27 -15.19
N LYS A 155 -9.55 -9.96 -15.17
CA LYS A 155 -8.93 -10.49 -13.94
C LYS A 155 -8.44 -9.43 -12.96
N LEU A 156 -8.26 -8.19 -13.42
CA LEU A 156 -7.85 -7.05 -12.59
C LEU A 156 -9.00 -6.10 -12.27
N ALA A 157 -10.22 -6.38 -12.76
CA ALA A 157 -11.38 -5.52 -12.50
C ALA A 157 -11.68 -5.44 -11.00
N GLY A 158 -11.92 -4.23 -10.49
CA GLY A 158 -12.23 -3.97 -9.08
C GLY A 158 -11.02 -3.93 -8.14
N LYS A 159 -9.81 -4.29 -8.59
CA LYS A 159 -8.61 -4.16 -7.76
C LYS A 159 -8.15 -2.69 -7.74
N PRO A 160 -8.00 -2.05 -6.56
CA PRO A 160 -7.47 -0.70 -6.47
C PRO A 160 -6.04 -0.61 -7.01
N ALA A 161 -5.77 0.46 -7.74
CA ALA A 161 -4.45 0.77 -8.27
C ALA A 161 -4.05 2.21 -7.94
N GLY A 162 -2.76 2.43 -7.74
CA GLY A 162 -2.18 3.76 -7.56
C GLY A 162 -0.88 3.91 -8.34
N PHE A 163 -0.48 5.16 -8.60
CA PHE A 163 0.71 5.48 -9.37
C PHE A 163 1.66 6.37 -8.56
N PHE A 164 2.95 6.21 -8.78
CA PHE A 164 3.96 7.12 -8.26
C PHE A 164 5.07 7.35 -9.28
N VAL A 165 5.47 8.61 -9.39
CA VAL A 165 6.33 9.08 -10.47
C VAL A 165 7.58 9.74 -9.91
N SER A 166 8.70 9.57 -10.61
CA SER A 166 9.93 10.34 -10.38
C SER A 166 10.25 11.21 -11.60
N THR A 167 10.69 12.44 -11.35
CA THR A 167 10.99 13.45 -12.37
C THR A 167 12.27 14.20 -12.00
N GLY A 168 12.96 14.77 -13.00
CA GLY A 168 14.21 15.50 -12.78
C GLY A 168 14.04 16.99 -12.45
N THR A 169 12.87 17.57 -12.72
CA THR A 169 12.60 19.01 -12.55
C THR A 169 11.17 19.25 -12.09
N GLN A 170 10.92 20.34 -11.38
CA GLN A 170 9.55 20.76 -11.05
C GLN A 170 8.78 21.10 -12.34
N GLY A 171 7.51 20.69 -12.44
CA GLY A 171 6.72 20.84 -13.66
C GLY A 171 7.08 19.88 -14.79
N GLY A 172 8.11 19.03 -14.62
CA GLY A 172 8.55 18.03 -15.59
C GLY A 172 7.64 16.81 -15.76
N GLY A 173 6.33 16.96 -15.55
CA GLY A 173 5.34 15.89 -15.75
C GLY A 173 5.07 15.03 -14.51
N GLN A 174 5.15 15.58 -13.29
CA GLN A 174 4.75 14.86 -12.07
C GLN A 174 3.29 14.42 -12.12
N GLU A 175 2.44 15.26 -12.72
CA GLU A 175 1.01 15.03 -12.82
C GLU A 175 0.65 14.31 -14.12
N THR A 176 1.17 14.77 -15.27
CA THR A 176 0.78 14.25 -16.58
C THR A 176 1.26 12.83 -16.88
N THR A 177 2.32 12.38 -16.19
CA THR A 177 2.87 11.03 -16.37
C THR A 177 2.02 9.95 -15.71
N ALA A 178 1.30 10.32 -14.63
CA ALA A 178 0.60 9.39 -13.74
C ALA A 178 -0.73 8.89 -14.33
#